data_AF-A0A815FAB9-F1
#
_entry.id   AF-A0A815FAB9-F1
#
_cell.length_a   1.000
_cell.length_b   1.000
_cell.length_c   1.000
_cell.angle_alpha   90.00
_cell.angle_beta   90.00
_cell.angle_gamma   90.00
#
_symmetry.space_group_name_H-M   'P 1'
#
loop_
_entity.id
_entity.type
_entity.pdbx_description
1 polymer ?
#
loop_
_entity_poly.entity_id
_entity_poly.type
_entity_poly.pdbx_seq_one_letter_code
_entity_poly.pdbx_strand_id
1 'polypeptide(L)'
;MPSVNTTLSYTPGGADDPSNPFHYMPSMPPAVVSLILFIFLFIALTVWVISKRTWYMIALLVGCVMEIIGYGTRLPLISQPVGQIPLYACMHACLILAPVFNAAIEYVLFGRLVHALGDHYSLIKPKLVAWIFIICDAFSLLIQSSGAGLLTAAKNDLEKARTGENILLAGLIINLVSFAIFCLQLFYFEYQIRKLPPVFLPESIYEKRWRRFLYAIYISSILVLIRQIYRVIEFAQGFTGYLAVHEVYFYIFDTIPIFFSAAIFIVYFPGNNYLPRNGKDTYNNNNVVIPEKF
;
A
#
# COMPACT_ATOMS: atom_id res chain seq x y z
N MET A 1 -50.08 27.99 14.51
CA MET A 1 -48.67 27.93 14.08
C MET A 1 -48.54 26.76 13.13
N PRO A 2 -48.33 26.97 11.82
CA PRO A 2 -48.20 25.85 10.89
C PRO A 2 -46.82 25.20 11.05
N SER A 3 -46.81 23.88 11.25
CA SER A 3 -45.63 23.03 11.23
C SER A 3 -45.01 23.04 9.83
N VAL A 4 -43.87 23.71 9.67
CA VAL A 4 -43.07 23.67 8.45
C VAL A 4 -42.49 22.27 8.32
N ASN A 5 -43.21 21.38 7.65
CA ASN A 5 -42.65 20.16 7.08
C ASN A 5 -41.79 20.58 5.88
N THR A 6 -40.56 21.01 6.14
CA THR A 6 -39.51 21.07 5.13
C THR A 6 -39.19 19.64 4.72
N THR A 7 -39.95 19.10 3.76
CA THR A 7 -39.42 18.05 2.89
C THR A 7 -38.23 18.67 2.17
N LEU A 8 -37.02 18.50 2.72
CA LEU A 8 -35.78 18.81 2.03
C LEU A 8 -35.87 18.13 0.67
N SER A 9 -36.05 18.92 -0.38
CA SER A 9 -36.10 18.45 -1.75
C SER A 9 -34.68 18.10 -2.14
N TYR A 10 -34.28 16.87 -1.81
CA TYR A 10 -32.96 16.37 -2.16
C TYR A 10 -32.89 16.17 -3.67
N THR A 11 -31.76 16.55 -4.27
CA THR A 11 -31.49 16.14 -5.66
C THR A 11 -31.18 14.64 -5.66
N PRO A 12 -31.94 13.78 -6.38
CA PRO A 12 -31.66 12.34 -6.40
C PRO A 12 -30.23 12.06 -6.87
N GLY A 13 -29.40 11.46 -6.02
CA GLY A 13 -27.97 11.26 -6.27
C GLY A 13 -27.07 12.49 -6.06
N GLY A 14 -27.60 13.59 -5.52
CA GLY A 14 -26.84 14.78 -5.14
C GLY A 14 -26.05 14.61 -3.84
N ALA A 15 -25.28 15.64 -3.48
CA ALA A 15 -24.50 15.65 -2.22
C ALA A 15 -25.40 15.63 -0.96
N ASP A 16 -26.64 16.09 -1.11
CA ASP A 16 -27.64 16.19 -0.05
C ASP A 16 -28.51 14.93 0.10
N ASP A 17 -28.47 14.00 -0.86
CA ASP A 17 -29.26 12.75 -0.83
C ASP A 17 -28.68 11.75 0.20
N PRO A 18 -29.45 11.33 1.23
CA PRO A 18 -29.03 10.30 2.19
C PRO A 18 -28.72 8.94 1.55
N SER A 19 -29.23 8.71 0.33
CA SER A 19 -29.06 7.49 -0.44
C SER A 19 -27.78 7.49 -1.28
N ASN A 20 -27.10 8.64 -1.39
CA ASN A 20 -25.81 8.76 -2.07
C ASN A 20 -24.68 8.34 -1.11
N PRO A 21 -23.99 7.22 -1.36
CA PRO A 21 -22.97 6.71 -0.45
C PRO A 21 -21.72 7.60 -0.37
N PHE A 22 -21.50 8.52 -1.33
CA PHE A 22 -20.37 9.45 -1.30
C PHE A 22 -20.59 10.65 -0.38
N HIS A 23 -21.84 11.08 -0.14
CA HIS A 23 -22.18 12.36 0.51
C HIS A 23 -21.57 13.61 -0.17
N TYR A 24 -21.03 13.46 -1.39
CA TYR A 24 -20.60 14.54 -2.29
C TYR A 24 -20.84 14.12 -3.75
N MET A 25 -20.67 15.05 -4.70
CA MET A 25 -20.69 14.73 -6.13
C MET A 25 -19.26 14.48 -6.62
N PRO A 26 -18.87 13.22 -6.88
CA PRO A 26 -17.52 12.89 -7.30
C PRO A 26 -17.24 13.38 -8.73
N SER A 27 -16.00 13.74 -9.01
CA SER A 27 -15.58 14.30 -10.30
C SER A 27 -15.03 13.23 -11.25
N MET A 28 -15.49 13.25 -12.50
CA MET A 28 -15.04 12.33 -13.55
C MET A 28 -13.55 12.47 -13.94
N PRO A 29 -13.01 13.69 -14.15
CA PRO A 29 -11.66 13.84 -14.68
C PRO A 29 -10.56 13.15 -13.85
N PRO A 30 -10.45 13.33 -12.52
CA PRO A 30 -9.38 12.70 -11.76
C PRO A 30 -9.55 11.18 -11.65
N ALA A 31 -10.78 10.64 -11.66
CA ALA A 31 -11.01 9.20 -11.70
C ALA A 31 -10.48 8.56 -12.99
N VAL A 32 -10.75 9.19 -14.15
CA VAL A 32 -10.25 8.72 -15.45
C VAL A 32 -8.72 8.81 -15.52
N VAL A 33 -8.14 9.92 -15.07
CA VAL A 33 -6.69 10.11 -15.07
C VAL A 33 -6.00 9.04 -14.20
N SER A 34 -6.48 8.83 -12.98
CA SER A 34 -5.94 7.80 -12.09
C SER A 34 -6.04 6.40 -12.69
N LEU A 35 -7.17 6.06 -13.29
CA LEU A 35 -7.35 4.77 -13.96
C LEU A 35 -6.33 4.55 -15.08
N ILE A 36 -6.15 5.54 -15.97
CA ILE A 36 -5.19 5.47 -17.07
C ILE A 36 -3.76 5.32 -16.54
N LEU A 37 -3.41 6.07 -15.50
CA LEU A 37 -2.08 6.02 -14.88
C LEU A 37 -1.79 4.63 -14.28
N PHE A 38 -2.74 4.03 -13.55
CA PHE A 38 -2.55 2.69 -12.99
C PHE A 38 -2.54 1.59 -14.05
N ILE A 39 -3.29 1.72 -15.14
CA ILE A 39 -3.20 0.81 -16.30
C ILE A 39 -1.81 0.88 -16.93
N PHE A 40 -1.30 2.09 -17.19
CA PHE A 40 0.05 2.27 -17.73
C PHE A 40 1.11 1.68 -16.81
N LEU A 41 0.98 1.94 -15.50
CA LEU A 41 1.87 1.42 -14.47
C LEU A 41 1.87 -0.12 -14.44
N PHE A 42 0.68 -0.74 -14.50
CA PHE A 42 0.52 -2.18 -14.53
C PHE A 42 1.19 -2.81 -15.76
N ILE A 43 0.97 -2.23 -16.95
CA ILE A 43 1.56 -2.71 -18.20
C ILE A 43 3.09 -2.61 -18.11
N ALA A 44 3.62 -1.45 -17.71
CA ALA A 44 5.05 -1.23 -17.58
C ALA A 44 5.67 -2.23 -16.59
N LEU A 45 5.12 -2.36 -15.38
CA LEU A 45 5.61 -3.32 -14.38
C LEU A 45 5.55 -4.76 -14.90
N THR A 46 4.46 -5.14 -15.58
CA THR A 46 4.30 -6.50 -16.13
C THR A 46 5.38 -6.83 -17.16
N VAL A 47 5.68 -5.90 -18.07
CA VAL A 47 6.76 -6.07 -19.07
C VAL A 47 8.10 -6.32 -18.38
N TRP A 48 8.42 -5.53 -17.34
CA TRP A 48 9.67 -5.68 -16.58
C TRP A 48 9.72 -6.99 -15.78
N VAL A 49 8.62 -7.38 -15.11
CA VAL A 49 8.51 -8.61 -14.34
C VAL A 49 8.75 -9.84 -15.22
N ILE A 50 8.15 -9.87 -16.42
CA ILE A 50 8.32 -10.97 -17.37
C ILE A 50 9.74 -10.97 -17.94
N SER A 51 10.23 -9.82 -18.38
CA SER A 51 11.54 -9.68 -19.03
C SER A 51 12.70 -10.02 -18.09
N LYS A 52 12.59 -9.67 -16.80
CA LYS A 52 13.63 -9.92 -15.79
C LYS A 52 13.37 -11.18 -14.94
N ARG A 53 12.25 -11.88 -15.17
CA ARG A 53 11.80 -13.07 -14.42
C ARG A 53 11.77 -12.85 -12.89
N THR A 54 11.31 -11.68 -12.46
CA THR A 54 11.23 -11.29 -11.04
C THR A 54 9.84 -11.57 -10.46
N TRP A 55 9.43 -12.85 -10.46
CA TRP A 55 8.09 -13.29 -10.02
C TRP A 55 7.71 -12.89 -8.59
N TYR A 56 8.69 -12.56 -7.74
CA TYR A 56 8.40 -12.04 -6.40
C TYR A 56 7.70 -10.67 -6.42
N MET A 57 7.69 -9.95 -7.54
CA MET A 57 6.96 -8.69 -7.72
C MET A 57 5.48 -8.87 -8.10
N ILE A 58 4.95 -10.10 -8.15
CA ILE A 58 3.53 -10.35 -8.44
C ILE A 58 2.64 -9.59 -7.45
N ALA A 59 3.03 -9.48 -6.17
CA ALA A 59 2.26 -8.71 -5.18
C ALA A 59 2.00 -7.27 -5.67
N LEU A 60 3.03 -6.57 -6.17
CA LEU A 60 2.89 -5.22 -6.71
C LEU A 60 1.95 -5.16 -7.93
N LEU A 61 1.96 -6.18 -8.79
CA LEU A 61 1.02 -6.28 -9.91
C LEU A 61 -0.41 -6.45 -9.44
N VAL A 62 -0.64 -7.28 -8.42
CA VAL A 62 -1.96 -7.45 -7.78
C VAL A 62 -2.44 -6.13 -7.18
N GLY A 63 -1.56 -5.39 -6.50
CA GLY A 63 -1.85 -4.03 -6.00
C GLY A 63 -2.31 -3.09 -7.12
N CYS A 64 -1.61 -3.07 -8.25
CA CYS A 64 -2.02 -2.26 -9.41
C CYS A 64 -3.37 -2.69 -9.99
N VAL A 65 -3.65 -4.00 -10.06
CA VAL A 65 -4.96 -4.51 -10.52
C VAL A 65 -6.07 -4.07 -9.57
N MET A 66 -5.84 -4.10 -8.26
CA MET A 66 -6.80 -3.61 -7.28
C MET A 66 -7.09 -2.12 -7.49
N GLU A 67 -6.08 -1.27 -7.73
CA GLU A 67 -6.30 0.15 -8.05
C GLU A 67 -7.10 0.33 -9.35
N ILE A 68 -6.80 -0.45 -10.40
CA ILE A 68 -7.55 -0.42 -11.67
C ILE A 68 -9.02 -0.79 -11.44
N ILE A 69 -9.31 -1.83 -10.67
CA ILE A 69 -10.69 -2.21 -10.33
C ILE A 69 -11.35 -1.13 -9.48
N GLY A 70 -10.62 -0.54 -8.53
CA GLY A 70 -11.09 0.57 -7.70
C GLY A 70 -11.55 1.77 -8.54
N TYR A 71 -10.66 2.36 -9.35
CA TYR A 71 -11.05 3.50 -10.20
C TYR A 71 -12.01 3.08 -11.33
N GLY A 72 -11.91 1.86 -11.84
CA GLY A 72 -12.82 1.34 -12.86
C GLY A 72 -14.27 1.23 -12.36
N THR A 73 -14.46 0.79 -11.11
CA THR A 73 -15.78 0.76 -10.45
C THR A 73 -16.24 2.15 -9.99
N ARG A 74 -15.32 3.09 -9.75
CA ARG A 74 -15.64 4.50 -9.44
C ARG A 74 -16.32 5.22 -10.61
N LEU A 75 -15.95 4.94 -11.87
CA LEU A 75 -16.53 5.62 -13.05
C LEU A 75 -18.05 5.48 -13.20
N PRO A 76 -18.64 4.26 -13.19
CA PRO A 76 -20.09 4.11 -13.26
C PRO A 76 -20.80 4.70 -12.04
N LEU A 77 -20.17 4.65 -10.86
CA LEU A 77 -20.70 5.23 -9.61
C LEU A 77 -20.80 6.76 -9.67
N ILE A 78 -19.92 7.44 -10.41
CA ILE A 78 -20.02 8.90 -10.59
C ILE A 78 -21.26 9.27 -11.40
N SER A 79 -21.63 8.43 -12.38
CA SER A 79 -22.81 8.68 -13.23
C SER A 79 -24.12 8.26 -12.55
N GLN A 80 -24.07 7.20 -11.74
CA GLN A 80 -25.23 6.63 -11.04
C GLN A 80 -24.85 6.18 -9.62
N PRO A 81 -24.80 7.10 -8.64
CA PRO A 81 -24.36 6.78 -7.28
C PRO A 81 -25.39 5.99 -6.47
N VAL A 82 -26.68 6.10 -6.80
CA VAL A 82 -27.78 5.51 -6.01
C VAL A 82 -28.06 4.07 -6.43
N GLY A 83 -28.23 3.18 -5.44
CA GLY A 83 -28.65 1.78 -5.67
C GLY A 83 -27.52 0.81 -6.03
N GLN A 84 -26.26 1.27 -6.12
CA GLN A 84 -25.10 0.47 -6.50
C GLN A 84 -24.17 0.14 -5.32
N ILE A 85 -24.73 -0.24 -4.17
CA ILE A 85 -23.98 -0.57 -2.94
C ILE A 85 -22.85 -1.60 -3.19
N PRO A 86 -23.04 -2.68 -3.98
CA PRO A 86 -21.97 -3.64 -4.25
C PRO A 86 -20.78 -3.03 -5.01
N LEU A 87 -21.02 -2.10 -5.93
CA LEU A 87 -19.96 -1.43 -6.68
C LEU A 87 -19.20 -0.45 -5.78
N TYR A 88 -19.91 0.28 -4.91
CA TYR A 88 -19.29 1.15 -3.92
C TYR A 88 -18.42 0.36 -2.93
N ALA A 89 -18.93 -0.77 -2.44
CA ALA A 89 -18.18 -1.67 -1.58
C ALA A 89 -16.94 -2.24 -2.28
N CYS A 90 -17.07 -2.66 -3.55
CA CYS A 90 -15.94 -3.15 -4.33
C CYS A 90 -14.88 -2.05 -4.55
N MET A 91 -15.30 -0.85 -4.89
CA MET A 91 -14.42 0.31 -5.07
C MET A 91 -13.60 0.55 -3.79
N HIS A 92 -14.26 0.72 -2.64
CA HIS A 92 -13.58 0.95 -1.37
C HIS A 92 -12.69 -0.22 -0.96
N ALA A 93 -13.17 -1.45 -1.09
CA ALA A 93 -12.39 -2.63 -0.74
C ALA A 93 -11.09 -2.70 -1.55
N CYS A 94 -11.17 -2.57 -2.87
CA CYS A 94 -10.00 -2.62 -3.73
C CYS A 94 -8.99 -1.51 -3.42
N LEU A 95 -9.45 -0.27 -3.22
CA LEU A 95 -8.59 0.87 -2.89
C LEU A 95 -7.96 0.73 -1.49
N ILE A 96 -8.66 0.11 -0.53
CA ILE A 96 -8.11 -0.13 0.82
C ILE A 96 -7.09 -1.29 0.79
N LEU A 97 -7.34 -2.32 -0.01
CA LEU A 97 -6.49 -3.51 -0.12
C LEU A 97 -5.21 -3.28 -0.91
N ALA A 98 -5.26 -2.49 -1.98
CA ALA A 98 -4.11 -2.21 -2.86
C ALA A 98 -2.79 -1.85 -2.14
N PRO A 99 -2.75 -0.88 -1.20
CA PRO A 99 -1.50 -0.49 -0.54
C PRO A 99 -0.87 -1.60 0.31
N VAL A 100 -1.63 -2.59 0.77
CA VAL A 100 -1.08 -3.73 1.52
C VAL A 100 -0.19 -4.59 0.63
N PHE A 101 -0.54 -4.73 -0.66
CA PHE A 101 0.31 -5.42 -1.61
C PHE A 101 1.59 -4.63 -1.96
N ASN A 102 1.52 -3.29 -1.95
CA ASN A 102 2.70 -2.44 -2.08
C ASN A 102 3.64 -2.59 -0.87
N ALA A 103 3.11 -2.59 0.35
CA ALA A 103 3.90 -2.85 1.55
C ALA A 103 4.53 -4.26 1.52
N ALA A 104 3.78 -5.27 1.09
CA ALA A 104 4.29 -6.64 0.98
C ALA A 104 5.52 -6.76 0.05
N ILE A 105 5.53 -6.04 -1.08
CA ILE A 105 6.71 -6.05 -1.95
C ILE A 105 7.91 -5.33 -1.30
N GLU A 106 7.69 -4.24 -0.57
CA GLU A 106 8.77 -3.55 0.16
C GLU A 106 9.46 -4.49 1.17
N TYR A 107 8.70 -5.30 1.90
CA TYR A 107 9.26 -6.29 2.82
C TYR A 107 10.13 -7.33 2.12
N VAL A 108 9.67 -7.82 0.96
CA VAL A 108 10.42 -8.79 0.15
C VAL A 108 11.70 -8.16 -0.43
N LEU A 109 11.63 -6.92 -0.90
CA LEU A 109 12.77 -6.19 -1.44
C LEU A 109 13.80 -5.88 -0.36
N PHE A 110 13.35 -5.44 0.82
CA PHE A 110 14.20 -5.26 1.99
C PHE A 110 14.87 -6.57 2.39
N GLY A 111 14.12 -7.67 2.51
CA GLY A 111 14.67 -8.97 2.87
C GLY A 111 15.76 -9.45 1.90
N ARG A 112 15.59 -9.19 0.59
CA ARG A 112 16.61 -9.48 -0.43
C ARG A 112 17.82 -8.55 -0.33
N LEU A 113 17.62 -7.27 -0.03
CA LEU A 113 18.71 -6.31 0.16
C LEU A 113 19.59 -6.70 1.34
N VAL A 114 18.99 -7.11 2.46
CA VAL A 114 19.73 -7.58 3.63
C VAL A 114 20.51 -8.86 3.31
N HIS A 115 19.88 -9.83 2.64
CA HIS A 115 20.55 -11.07 2.20
C HIS A 115 21.74 -10.79 1.27
N ALA A 116 21.64 -9.77 0.42
CA ALA A 116 22.70 -9.38 -0.52
C ALA A 116 23.89 -8.69 0.17
N LEU A 117 23.65 -7.96 1.27
CA LEU A 117 24.68 -7.19 1.99
C LEU A 117 25.34 -7.98 3.13
N GLY A 118 24.67 -9.05 3.59
CA GLY A 118 25.17 -9.97 4.61
C GLY A 118 24.19 -10.08 5.78
N ASP A 119 23.77 -11.32 6.08
CA ASP A 119 22.80 -11.62 7.14
C ASP A 119 23.27 -11.18 8.54
N HIS A 120 24.58 -11.00 8.73
CA HIS A 120 25.21 -10.60 10.00
C HIS A 120 24.89 -9.16 10.43
N TYR A 121 24.41 -8.31 9.52
CA TYR A 121 24.07 -6.91 9.83
C TYR A 121 22.62 -6.72 10.32
N SER A 122 21.81 -7.79 10.33
CA SER A 122 20.42 -7.75 10.77
C SER A 122 20.23 -8.38 12.15
N LEU A 123 19.44 -7.74 13.01
CA LEU A 123 19.06 -8.28 14.33
C LEU A 123 18.31 -9.62 14.23
N ILE A 124 17.54 -9.79 13.15
CA ILE A 124 16.64 -10.93 12.93
C ILE A 124 16.83 -11.40 11.49
N LYS A 125 16.74 -12.72 11.26
CA LYS A 125 16.81 -13.31 9.91
C LYS A 125 15.83 -12.57 8.97
N PRO A 126 16.29 -11.98 7.86
CA PRO A 126 15.47 -11.07 7.05
C PRO A 126 14.21 -11.72 6.48
N LYS A 127 14.29 -13.02 6.17
CA LYS A 127 13.15 -13.82 5.73
C LYS A 127 12.07 -13.97 6.79
N LEU A 128 12.45 -14.07 8.07
CA LEU A 128 11.48 -14.19 9.16
C LEU A 128 10.77 -12.85 9.39
N VAL A 129 11.52 -11.74 9.33
CA VAL A 129 10.98 -10.39 9.44
C VAL A 129 9.92 -10.12 8.36
N ALA A 130 10.26 -10.39 7.10
CA ALA A 130 9.31 -10.22 5.99
C ALA A 130 8.06 -11.09 6.16
N TRP A 131 8.20 -12.35 6.55
CA TRP A 131 7.05 -13.24 6.77
C TRP A 131 6.16 -12.81 7.95
N ILE A 132 6.73 -12.35 9.06
CA ILE A 132 5.96 -11.86 10.21
C ILE A 132 5.10 -10.67 9.80
N PHE A 133 5.67 -9.68 9.10
CA PHE A 133 4.93 -8.51 8.67
C PHE A 133 3.85 -8.84 7.63
N ILE A 134 4.16 -9.71 6.66
CA ILE A 134 3.15 -10.19 5.69
C ILE A 134 1.98 -10.88 6.39
N ILE A 135 2.24 -11.71 7.40
CA ILE A 135 1.18 -12.40 8.16
C ILE A 135 0.37 -11.42 9.01
N CYS A 136 1.04 -10.44 9.63
CA CYS A 136 0.38 -9.39 10.41
C CYS A 136 -0.56 -8.55 9.53
N ASP A 137 -0.09 -8.15 8.35
CA ASP A 137 -0.87 -7.37 7.40
C ASP A 137 -2.03 -8.23 6.83
N ALA A 138 -1.79 -9.51 6.53
CA ALA A 138 -2.86 -10.43 6.10
C ALA A 138 -3.94 -10.61 7.18
N PHE A 139 -3.57 -10.72 8.45
CA PHE A 139 -4.52 -10.77 9.55
C PHE A 139 -5.31 -9.46 9.68
N SER A 140 -4.63 -8.32 9.53
CA SER A 140 -5.25 -7.00 9.53
C SER A 140 -6.24 -6.83 8.36
N LEU A 141 -5.94 -7.41 7.21
CA LEU A 141 -6.86 -7.45 6.06
C LEU A 141 -8.11 -8.28 6.34
N LEU A 142 -7.98 -9.40 7.06
CA LEU A 142 -9.15 -10.19 7.45
C LEU A 142 -10.07 -9.39 8.38
N ILE A 143 -9.50 -8.67 9.34
CA ILE A 143 -10.25 -7.76 10.21
C ILE A 143 -10.96 -6.69 9.39
N GLN A 144 -10.25 -6.02 8.47
CA GLN A 144 -10.85 -4.99 7.60
C GLN A 144 -11.97 -5.55 6.72
N SER A 145 -11.78 -6.74 6.14
CA SER A 145 -12.80 -7.39 5.32
C SER A 145 -14.05 -7.74 6.11
N SER A 146 -13.90 -8.14 7.38
CA SER A 146 -15.00 -8.39 8.30
C SER A 146 -15.76 -7.11 8.65
N GLY A 147 -15.04 -6.03 8.98
CA GLY A 147 -15.62 -4.71 9.24
C GLY A 147 -16.37 -4.15 8.02
N ALA A 148 -15.75 -4.23 6.83
CA ALA A 148 -16.38 -3.83 5.56
C ALA A 148 -17.62 -4.69 5.25
N GLY A 149 -17.56 -6.00 5.47
CA GLY A 149 -18.71 -6.89 5.32
C GLY A 149 -19.87 -6.50 6.24
N LEU A 150 -19.59 -6.21 7.51
CA LEU A 150 -20.59 -5.77 8.48
C LEU A 150 -21.22 -4.42 8.08
N LEU A 151 -20.42 -3.48 7.55
CA LEU A 151 -20.90 -2.21 7.00
C LEU A 151 -21.88 -2.42 5.84
N THR A 152 -21.55 -3.29 4.89
CA THR A 152 -22.46 -3.59 3.77
C THR A 152 -23.75 -4.29 4.20
N ALA A 153 -23.70 -5.06 5.29
CA ALA A 153 -24.86 -5.75 5.86
C ALA A 153 -25.71 -4.85 6.77
N ALA A 154 -25.20 -3.70 7.21
CA ALA A 154 -25.80 -2.87 8.24
C ALA A 154 -27.15 -2.25 7.82
N LYS A 155 -27.44 -2.07 6.53
CA LYS A 155 -28.69 -1.44 6.02
C LYS A 155 -29.08 -0.19 6.82
N ASN A 156 -30.08 -0.29 7.70
CA ASN A 156 -30.61 0.80 8.54
C ASN A 156 -30.20 0.71 10.02
N ASP A 157 -29.36 -0.26 10.37
CA ASP A 157 -28.89 -0.51 11.73
C ASP A 157 -27.60 0.27 12.00
N LEU A 158 -27.77 1.43 12.65
CA LEU A 158 -26.67 2.33 12.95
C LEU A 158 -25.64 1.73 13.91
N GLU A 159 -26.04 0.83 14.82
CA GLU A 159 -25.09 0.14 15.71
C GLU A 159 -24.21 -0.83 14.93
N LYS A 160 -24.80 -1.60 14.00
CA LYS A 160 -24.02 -2.49 13.14
C LYS A 160 -23.05 -1.73 12.24
N ALA A 161 -23.48 -0.60 11.68
CA ALA A 161 -22.63 0.26 10.86
C ALA A 161 -21.42 0.77 11.68
N ARG A 162 -21.66 1.37 12.86
CA ARG A 162 -20.59 1.84 13.76
C ARG A 162 -19.64 0.73 14.19
N THR A 163 -20.18 -0.45 14.47
CA THR A 163 -19.36 -1.62 14.83
C THR A 163 -18.46 -2.03 13.66
N GLY A 164 -18.99 -2.05 12.44
CA GLY A 164 -18.23 -2.35 11.23
C GLY A 164 -17.13 -1.32 10.95
N GLU A 165 -17.42 -0.03 11.10
CA GLU A 165 -16.46 1.08 11.05
C GLU A 165 -15.31 0.89 12.05
N ASN A 166 -15.64 0.62 13.32
CA ASN A 166 -14.65 0.42 14.38
C ASN A 166 -13.77 -0.81 14.12
N ILE A 167 -14.34 -1.90 13.61
CA ILE A 167 -13.58 -3.10 13.24
C ILE A 167 -12.63 -2.79 12.07
N LEU A 168 -13.11 -2.08 11.04
CA LEU A 168 -12.29 -1.69 9.90
C LEU A 168 -11.13 -0.78 10.34
N LEU A 169 -11.43 0.23 11.17
CA LEU A 169 -10.45 1.14 11.76
C LEU A 169 -9.40 0.39 12.58
N ALA A 170 -9.80 -0.60 13.39
CA ALA A 170 -8.86 -1.42 14.16
C ALA A 170 -7.86 -2.14 13.24
N GLY A 171 -8.32 -2.71 12.13
CA GLY A 171 -7.44 -3.35 11.16
C GLY A 171 -6.49 -2.37 10.46
N LEU A 172 -6.95 -1.15 10.14
CA LEU A 172 -6.08 -0.09 9.60
C LEU A 172 -4.99 0.32 10.61
N ILE A 173 -5.32 0.45 11.90
CA ILE A 173 -4.36 0.81 12.95
C ILE A 173 -3.29 -0.28 13.10
N ILE A 174 -3.68 -1.56 13.12
CA ILE A 174 -2.72 -2.67 13.22
C ILE A 174 -1.77 -2.64 12.03
N ASN A 175 -2.29 -2.45 10.82
CA ASN A 175 -1.50 -2.35 9.60
C ASN A 175 -0.52 -1.15 9.64
N LEU A 176 -0.98 0.02 10.11
CA LEU A 176 -0.14 1.20 10.29
C LEU A 176 1.00 0.96 11.29
N VAL A 177 0.71 0.36 12.44
CA VAL A 177 1.72 0.06 13.47
C VAL A 177 2.72 -0.98 12.97
N SER A 178 2.24 -2.04 12.31
CA SER A 178 3.06 -3.08 11.65
C SER A 178 4.06 -2.43 10.68
N PHE A 179 3.56 -1.59 9.78
CA PHE A 179 4.38 -0.90 8.78
C PHE A 179 5.35 0.12 9.39
N ALA A 180 4.95 0.83 10.45
CA ALA A 180 5.82 1.75 11.17
C ALA A 180 7.01 1.02 11.83
N ILE A 181 6.79 -0.16 12.41
CA ILE A 181 7.85 -1.00 12.96
C ILE A 181 8.80 -1.46 11.85
N PHE A 182 8.28 -1.83 10.67
CA PHE A 182 9.12 -2.13 9.50
C PHE A 182 10.00 -0.93 9.11
N CYS A 183 9.45 0.29 9.08
CA CYS A 183 10.24 1.49 8.78
C CYS A 183 11.39 1.66 9.80
N LEU A 184 11.14 1.45 11.10
CA LEU A 184 12.19 1.48 12.12
C LEU A 184 13.27 0.43 11.89
N GLN A 185 12.88 -0.78 11.46
CA GLN A 185 13.83 -1.84 11.11
C GLN A 185 14.69 -1.46 9.90
N LEU A 186 14.10 -0.80 8.89
CA LEU A 186 14.81 -0.29 7.72
C LEU A 186 15.88 0.73 8.11
N PHE A 187 15.55 1.70 8.98
CA PHE A 187 16.50 2.68 9.52
C PHE A 187 17.61 2.01 10.34
N TYR A 188 17.24 1.05 11.18
CA TYR A 188 18.21 0.33 12.01
C TYR A 188 19.23 -0.43 11.14
N PHE A 189 18.77 -1.09 10.08
CA PHE A 189 19.64 -1.78 9.12
C PHE A 189 20.61 -0.82 8.43
N GLU A 190 20.12 0.34 8.00
CA GLU A 190 20.99 1.36 7.42
C GLU A 190 22.05 1.86 8.42
N TYR A 191 21.64 2.11 9.65
CA TYR A 191 22.54 2.53 10.73
C TYR A 191 23.65 1.51 10.98
N GLN A 192 23.33 0.22 10.98
CA GLN A 192 24.32 -0.86 11.15
C GLN A 192 25.33 -0.90 9.99
N ILE A 193 24.87 -0.77 8.75
CA ILE A 193 25.78 -0.76 7.58
C ILE A 193 26.69 0.48 7.58
N ARG A 194 26.19 1.63 8.04
CA ARG A 194 27.02 2.85 8.15
C ARG A 194 28.11 2.72 9.22
N LYS A 195 27.85 1.97 10.30
CA LYS A 195 28.80 1.73 11.39
C LYS A 195 29.86 0.68 11.05
N LEU A 196 29.45 -0.38 10.38
CA LEU A 196 30.33 -1.48 9.99
C LEU A 196 30.40 -1.49 8.47
N PRO A 197 31.29 -0.68 7.85
CA PRO A 197 31.46 -0.71 6.42
C PRO A 197 31.76 -2.15 5.97
N PRO A 198 31.08 -2.64 4.93
CA PRO A 198 31.19 -4.04 4.53
C PRO A 198 32.61 -4.34 4.07
N VAL A 199 33.36 -5.08 4.88
CA VAL A 199 34.76 -5.52 4.61
C VAL A 199 34.86 -6.34 3.31
N PHE A 200 33.74 -6.86 2.80
CA PHE A 200 33.66 -7.80 1.69
C PHE A 200 33.06 -7.25 0.38
N LEU A 201 32.77 -5.94 0.27
CA LEU A 201 32.24 -5.37 -0.99
C LEU A 201 33.36 -4.72 -1.82
N PRO A 202 33.67 -5.22 -3.04
CA PRO A 202 34.67 -4.60 -3.92
C PRO A 202 34.27 -3.17 -4.31
N GLU A 203 35.26 -2.27 -4.23
CA GLU A 203 35.14 -0.86 -3.82
C GLU A 203 34.56 0.14 -4.85
N SER A 204 34.05 -0.24 -6.03
CA SER A 204 33.80 0.79 -7.08
C SER A 204 32.45 0.80 -7.78
N ILE A 205 31.76 -0.35 -7.94
CA ILE A 205 30.52 -0.41 -8.75
C ILE A 205 29.31 -0.92 -7.96
N TYR A 206 29.50 -1.87 -7.03
CA TYR A 206 28.40 -2.43 -6.25
C TYR A 206 27.94 -1.48 -5.13
N GLU A 207 28.85 -0.70 -4.54
CA GLU A 207 28.53 0.15 -3.39
C GLU A 207 27.52 1.28 -3.71
N LYS A 208 27.64 1.90 -4.88
CA LYS A 208 26.72 2.99 -5.30
C LYS A 208 25.34 2.47 -5.71
N ARG A 209 25.20 1.20 -6.08
CA ARG A 209 23.95 0.64 -6.60
C ARG A 209 22.99 0.23 -5.49
N TRP A 210 23.47 -0.45 -4.45
CA TRP A 210 22.61 -0.87 -3.34
C TRP A 210 22.08 0.32 -2.54
N ARG A 211 22.87 1.40 -2.38
CA ARG A 211 22.43 2.64 -1.72
C ARG A 211 21.28 3.32 -2.47
N ARG A 212 21.36 3.40 -3.80
CA ARG A 212 20.26 3.93 -4.63
C ARG A 212 18.99 3.11 -4.47
N PHE A 213 19.12 1.78 -4.41
CA PHE A 213 18.00 0.89 -4.19
C PHE A 213 17.41 1.03 -2.78
N LEU A 214 18.24 1.21 -1.76
CA LEU A 214 17.78 1.52 -0.40
C LEU A 214 17.01 2.85 -0.35
N TYR A 215 17.50 3.90 -1.01
CA TYR A 215 16.76 5.16 -1.12
C TYR A 215 15.42 5.01 -1.86
N ALA A 216 15.34 4.13 -2.87
CA ALA A 216 14.09 3.83 -3.55
C ALA A 216 13.07 3.18 -2.59
N ILE A 217 13.49 2.19 -1.80
CA ILE A 217 12.65 1.60 -0.74
C ILE A 217 12.22 2.68 0.25
N TYR A 218 13.14 3.54 0.70
CA TYR A 218 12.86 4.59 1.67
C TYR A 218 11.79 5.59 1.20
N ILE A 219 11.92 6.08 -0.04
CA ILE A 219 10.93 7.00 -0.63
C ILE A 219 9.58 6.30 -0.78
N SER A 220 9.57 5.04 -1.24
CA SER A 220 8.35 4.22 -1.32
C SER A 220 7.69 4.07 0.05
N SER A 221 8.47 3.71 1.07
CA SER A 221 7.96 3.50 2.43
C SER A 221 7.37 4.78 3.02
N ILE A 222 7.98 5.95 2.79
CA ILE A 222 7.39 7.23 3.23
C ILE A 222 6.03 7.48 2.57
N LEU A 223 5.92 7.24 1.26
CA LEU A 223 4.66 7.44 0.53
C LEU A 223 3.58 6.49 1.02
N VAL A 224 3.90 5.21 1.25
CA VAL A 224 2.99 4.24 1.84
C VAL A 224 2.61 4.64 3.27
N LEU A 225 3.55 5.15 4.07
CA LEU A 225 3.26 5.59 5.44
C LEU A 225 2.27 6.76 5.48
N ILE A 226 2.47 7.78 4.62
CA ILE A 226 1.55 8.92 4.48
C ILE A 226 0.13 8.43 4.20
N ARG A 227 0.00 7.49 3.25
CA ARG A 227 -1.27 6.85 2.88
C ARG A 227 -1.94 6.13 4.06
N GLN A 228 -1.18 5.34 4.82
CA GLN A 228 -1.72 4.59 5.95
C GLN A 228 -2.21 5.54 7.06
N ILE A 229 -1.49 6.63 7.32
CA ILE A 229 -1.90 7.66 8.29
C ILE A 229 -3.19 8.35 7.81
N TYR A 230 -3.26 8.75 6.55
CA TYR A 230 -4.46 9.36 5.97
C TYR A 230 -5.69 8.46 6.13
N ARG A 231 -5.58 7.16 5.81
CA ARG A 231 -6.68 6.20 5.98
C ARG A 231 -7.15 6.07 7.41
N VAL A 232 -6.24 5.98 8.37
CA VAL A 232 -6.61 5.88 9.78
C VAL A 232 -7.37 7.15 10.20
N ILE A 233 -6.94 8.33 9.77
CA ILE A 233 -7.63 9.59 10.07
C ILE A 233 -9.00 9.66 9.39
N GLU A 234 -9.08 9.31 8.11
CA GLU A 234 -10.32 9.28 7.32
C GLU A 234 -11.37 8.37 7.97
N PHE A 235 -10.99 7.14 8.34
CA PHE A 235 -11.89 6.20 9.00
C PHE A 235 -12.17 6.54 10.47
N ALA A 236 -11.25 7.21 11.18
CA ALA A 236 -11.50 7.69 12.53
C ALA A 236 -12.50 8.87 12.58
N GLN A 237 -12.58 9.66 11.50
CA GLN A 237 -13.58 10.73 11.38
C GLN A 237 -14.94 10.22 10.88
N GLY A 238 -15.00 9.01 10.31
CA GLY A 238 -16.21 8.44 9.72
C GLY A 238 -16.56 9.02 8.34
N PHE A 239 -17.56 8.44 7.68
CA PHE A 239 -17.95 8.79 6.30
C PHE A 239 -18.55 10.20 6.14
N THR A 240 -18.89 10.88 7.23
CA THR A 240 -19.36 12.28 7.25
C THR A 240 -18.26 13.28 7.66
N GLY A 241 -17.03 12.79 7.89
CA GLY A 241 -15.88 13.60 8.27
C GLY A 241 -15.42 14.54 7.16
N TYR A 242 -14.77 15.65 7.54
CA TYR A 242 -14.29 16.66 6.59
C TYR A 242 -13.37 16.06 5.51
N LEU A 243 -12.51 15.09 5.86
CA LEU A 243 -11.64 14.44 4.87
C LEU A 243 -12.39 13.51 3.91
N ALA A 244 -13.44 12.82 4.38
CA ALA A 244 -14.24 11.91 3.55
C ALA A 244 -15.11 12.66 2.51
N VAL A 245 -15.57 13.87 2.85
CA VAL A 245 -16.43 14.70 2.00
C VAL A 245 -15.63 15.47 0.93
N HIS A 246 -14.34 15.73 1.16
CA HIS A 246 -13.49 16.48 0.23
C HIS A 246 -12.65 15.56 -0.66
N GLU A 247 -13.17 15.28 -1.86
CA GLU A 247 -12.56 14.41 -2.87
C GLU A 247 -11.08 14.71 -3.16
N VAL A 248 -10.66 15.97 -3.06
CA VAL A 248 -9.28 16.40 -3.32
C VAL A 248 -8.27 15.69 -2.40
N TYR A 249 -8.62 15.47 -1.12
CA TYR A 249 -7.72 14.81 -0.18
C TYR A 249 -7.57 13.32 -0.48
N PHE A 250 -8.64 12.68 -0.96
CA PHE A 250 -8.59 11.32 -1.46
C PHE A 250 -7.56 11.23 -2.61
N TYR A 251 -7.59 12.07 -3.63
CA TYR A 251 -6.58 11.96 -4.70
C TYR A 251 -5.14 12.28 -4.22
N ILE A 252 -4.98 13.30 -3.38
CA ILE A 252 -3.64 13.75 -2.94
C ILE A 252 -2.98 12.79 -1.96
N PHE A 253 -3.73 12.28 -1.00
CA PHE A 253 -3.18 11.45 0.09
C PHE A 253 -3.46 9.96 -0.10
N ASP A 254 -4.37 9.59 -1.00
CA ASP A 254 -4.72 8.21 -1.30
C ASP A 254 -4.08 7.68 -2.58
N THR A 255 -4.41 8.33 -3.71
CA THR A 255 -4.03 7.88 -5.05
C THR A 255 -2.56 8.17 -5.34
N ILE A 256 -2.15 9.43 -5.16
CA ILE A 256 -0.83 9.92 -5.57
C ILE A 256 0.31 9.16 -4.86
N PRO A 257 0.29 8.95 -3.54
CA PRO A 257 1.37 8.25 -2.86
C PRO A 257 1.51 6.79 -3.30
N ILE A 258 0.38 6.12 -3.54
CA ILE A 258 0.38 4.73 -4.01
C ILE A 258 0.85 4.60 -5.47
N PHE A 259 0.46 5.53 -6.33
CA PHE A 259 1.01 5.58 -7.68
C PHE A 259 2.53 5.78 -7.68
N PHE A 260 3.04 6.76 -6.93
CA PHE A 260 4.47 7.06 -6.92
C PHE A 260 5.31 5.97 -6.22
N SER A 261 4.83 5.40 -5.12
CA SER A 261 5.51 4.26 -4.44
C SER A 261 5.72 3.09 -5.41
N ALA A 262 4.70 2.72 -6.16
CA ALA A 262 4.80 1.67 -7.18
C ALA A 262 5.65 2.08 -8.40
N ALA A 263 5.55 3.34 -8.86
CA ALA A 263 6.30 3.87 -10.00
C ALA A 263 7.81 3.91 -9.76
N ILE A 264 8.26 4.16 -8.53
CA ILE A 264 9.68 4.15 -8.17
C ILE A 264 10.33 2.81 -8.52
N PHE A 265 9.61 1.70 -8.38
CA PHE A 265 10.13 0.37 -8.70
C PHE A 265 10.23 0.09 -10.21
N ILE A 266 9.63 0.91 -11.09
CA ILE A 266 9.92 0.86 -12.53
C ILE A 266 11.32 1.41 -12.81
N VAL A 267 11.66 2.55 -12.19
CA VAL A 267 12.95 3.22 -12.39
C VAL A 267 14.08 2.45 -11.72
N TYR A 268 13.86 2.02 -10.47
CA TYR A 268 14.83 1.26 -9.66
C TYR A 268 14.49 -0.23 -9.66
N PHE A 269 14.29 -0.79 -10.84
CA PHE A 269 13.82 -2.17 -10.96
C PHE A 269 14.85 -3.16 -10.39
N PRO A 270 14.46 -4.05 -9.44
CA PRO A 270 15.40 -4.92 -8.72
C PRO A 270 16.13 -5.91 -9.64
N GLY A 271 15.53 -6.26 -10.78
CA GLY A 271 16.11 -7.13 -11.81
C GLY A 271 17.24 -6.51 -12.66
N ASN A 272 17.66 -5.26 -12.41
CA ASN A 272 18.70 -4.57 -13.19
C ASN A 272 20.08 -4.56 -12.50
N ASN A 273 20.49 -5.70 -11.91
CA ASN A 273 21.74 -5.90 -11.16
C ASN A 273 21.83 -5.11 -9.84
N TYR A 274 20.70 -4.73 -9.24
CA TYR A 274 20.65 -4.12 -7.90
C TYR A 274 20.55 -5.18 -6.78
N LEU A 275 20.01 -6.37 -7.09
CA LEU A 275 19.90 -7.51 -6.18
C LEU A 275 20.32 -8.82 -6.89
N PRO A 276 20.92 -9.79 -6.19
CA PRO A 276 21.20 -11.11 -6.75
C PRO A 276 19.91 -11.83 -7.16
N ARG A 277 19.95 -12.49 -8.32
CA ARG A 277 18.79 -13.05 -9.01
C ARG A 277 18.17 -14.22 -8.22
N ASN A 278 18.99 -15.08 -7.62
CA ASN A 278 18.57 -16.10 -6.65
C ASN A 278 19.26 -15.95 -5.28
N GLY A 279 18.57 -16.34 -4.21
CA GLY A 279 19.20 -16.54 -2.88
C GLY A 279 20.20 -17.71 -2.83
N LYS A 280 20.33 -18.48 -3.92
CA LYS A 280 21.36 -19.51 -4.13
C LYS A 280 22.59 -19.00 -4.89
N ASP A 281 22.54 -17.79 -5.43
CA ASP A 281 23.72 -17.14 -6.04
C ASP A 281 24.59 -16.46 -4.97
N THR A 282 24.31 -16.74 -3.69
CA THR A 282 25.21 -16.43 -2.58
C THR A 282 26.51 -17.17 -2.85
N TYR A 283 27.57 -16.40 -3.07
CA TYR A 283 28.92 -16.82 -3.40
C TYR A 283 29.30 -18.16 -2.78
N ASN A 284 29.46 -19.18 -3.64
CA ASN A 284 30.19 -20.40 -3.34
C ASN A 284 31.67 -20.03 -3.22
N ASN A 285 32.08 -19.50 -2.06
CA ASN A 285 33.47 -19.16 -1.77
C ASN A 285 33.96 -20.05 -0.63
N ASN A 286 34.32 -21.30 -0.98
CA ASN A 286 35.05 -22.23 -0.12
C ASN A 286 36.45 -21.75 0.28
N ASN A 287 36.79 -20.46 0.12
CA ASN A 287 38.13 -19.90 0.37
C ASN A 287 38.11 -18.65 1.26
N VAL A 288 37.17 -18.54 2.22
CA VAL A 288 37.25 -17.48 3.24
C VAL A 288 38.11 -17.99 4.40
N VAL A 289 39.40 -17.64 4.37
CA VAL A 289 40.25 -17.66 5.55
C VAL A 289 39.69 -16.61 6.51
N ILE A 290 39.15 -17.07 7.63
CA ILE A 290 38.78 -16.22 8.77
C ILE A 290 40.11 -15.73 9.35
N PRO A 291 40.42 -14.41 9.37
CA PRO A 291 41.53 -13.95 10.18
C PRO A 291 41.15 -14.19 11.64
N GLU A 292 41.95 -15.04 12.31
CA GLU A 292 41.87 -15.26 13.75
C GLU A 292 41.87 -13.91 14.47
N LYS A 293 40.98 -13.80 15.46
CA LYS A 293 40.90 -12.66 16.37
C LYS A 293 42.27 -12.38 16.99
N PHE A 294 42.69 -11.13 16.94
CA PHE A 294 43.58 -10.54 17.94
C PHE A 294 42.75 -9.59 18.80
#